data_AF-A0A3B9YP92-F1
#
_entry.id   AF-A0A3B9YP92-F1
#
_cell.length_a   1.000
_cell.length_b   1.000
_cell.length_c   1.000
_cell.angle_alpha   90.00
_cell.angle_beta   90.00
_cell.angle_gamma   90.00
#
_symmetry.space_group_name_H-M   'P 1'
#
loop_
_entity.id
_entity.type
_entity.pdbx_description
1 polymer ?
#
loop_
_entity_poly.entity_id
_entity_poly.type
_entity_poly.pdbx_seq_one_letter_code
_entity_poly.pdbx_strand_id
1 'polypeptide(L)'
;MTLGPLLAEVPRVVGTRAGAALFTLGLAGGAAFGAGLVQVFFAPDPAPAPVVVSAPAPAPGASRSKAVPASKDGSLTMLAKANSGENAPEKQHRERFLQLSDLAEDAFRAGDYERSGQLANELLSLALSFQGDPYYEGALHNGHELLGRIALKAGDRKKAGEELLLAGQWRGQPRLGLARLLLSAGERRVVQDYLRLCSRTWSDPCVERWISDIEQGLDPILAPNFCGRAGGAR
;
A
#
# COMPACT_ATOMS: atom_id res chain seq x y z
N MET A 1 -62.10 20.69 7.57
CA MET A 1 -62.79 21.39 6.48
C MET A 1 -62.26 22.83 6.44
N THR A 2 -61.92 23.32 5.24
CA THR A 2 -61.58 24.70 4.80
C THR A 2 -60.38 25.42 5.45
N LEU A 3 -59.20 25.50 4.81
CA LEU A 3 -58.74 26.38 3.69
C LEU A 3 -58.58 27.87 4.05
N GLY A 4 -57.35 28.38 3.98
CA GLY A 4 -57.01 29.81 3.94
C GLY A 4 -55.48 30.08 4.00
N PRO A 5 -54.87 30.85 3.07
CA PRO A 5 -53.45 30.73 2.72
C PRO A 5 -52.55 31.86 3.30
N LEU A 6 -51.23 31.65 3.31
CA LEU A 6 -50.26 32.74 3.38
C LEU A 6 -49.18 32.53 2.29
N LEU A 7 -49.31 33.31 1.22
CA LEU A 7 -48.25 33.62 0.26
C LEU A 7 -47.54 34.89 0.74
N ALA A 8 -46.20 34.87 0.79
CA ALA A 8 -45.34 36.06 0.68
C ALA A 8 -43.93 35.54 0.35
N GLU A 9 -43.58 35.52 -0.94
CA GLU A 9 -42.73 36.52 -1.61
C GLU A 9 -41.23 36.38 -1.29
N VAL A 10 -40.53 35.84 -2.28
CA VAL A 10 -39.08 35.75 -2.39
C VAL A 10 -38.59 36.99 -3.14
N PRO A 11 -37.72 37.84 -2.56
CA PRO A 11 -36.97 38.79 -3.36
C PRO A 11 -35.70 38.13 -3.93
N ARG A 12 -35.66 38.05 -5.26
CA ARG A 12 -34.43 37.88 -6.04
C ARG A 12 -33.61 39.16 -5.97
N VAL A 13 -32.32 39.06 -5.62
CA VAL A 13 -31.35 40.14 -5.82
C VAL A 13 -30.41 39.74 -6.95
N VAL A 14 -30.43 40.53 -8.02
CA VAL A 14 -29.50 40.53 -9.15
C VAL A 14 -28.88 41.93 -9.24
N GLY A 15 -27.58 42.00 -9.52
CA GLY A 15 -26.83 43.22 -9.85
C GLY A 15 -26.06 43.78 -8.65
N THR A 16 -24.86 44.34 -8.77
CA THR A 16 -24.10 44.79 -9.94
C THR A 16 -22.65 45.08 -9.51
N ARG A 17 -21.71 44.98 -10.46
CA ARG A 17 -20.32 45.47 -10.37
C ARG A 17 -20.27 46.98 -10.06
N ALA A 18 -19.27 47.43 -9.29
CA ALA A 18 -18.31 48.49 -9.66
C ALA A 18 -17.56 49.08 -8.44
N GLY A 19 -16.27 49.34 -8.63
CA GLY A 19 -15.59 50.52 -8.05
C GLY A 19 -14.97 50.36 -6.66
N ALA A 20 -13.73 49.86 -6.60
CA ALA A 20 -12.85 50.17 -5.48
C ALA A 20 -11.88 51.28 -5.91
N ALA A 21 -12.03 52.42 -5.22
CA ALA A 21 -11.38 53.68 -5.48
C ALA A 21 -9.89 53.68 -5.10
N LEU A 22 -9.14 54.48 -5.85
CA LEU A 22 -7.79 54.96 -5.55
C LEU A 22 -7.80 55.74 -4.23
N PHE A 23 -6.89 55.41 -3.32
CA PHE A 23 -6.48 56.28 -2.23
C PHE A 23 -4.99 56.57 -2.37
N THR A 24 -4.68 57.85 -2.57
CA THR A 24 -3.32 58.38 -2.69
C THR A 24 -2.92 59.15 -1.43
N LEU A 25 -1.60 59.09 -1.18
CA LEU A 25 -0.76 59.93 -0.31
C LEU A 25 -0.75 59.73 1.21
N GLY A 26 0.49 59.55 1.71
CA GLY A 26 0.85 59.76 3.12
C GLY A 26 2.23 59.21 3.50
N LEU A 27 3.31 59.74 2.91
CA LEU A 27 4.72 59.50 3.25
C LEU A 27 5.04 59.85 4.72
N ALA A 28 5.86 59.03 5.42
CA ALA A 28 7.14 59.44 6.04
C ALA A 28 7.78 58.35 6.93
N GLY A 29 9.08 58.08 6.67
CA GLY A 29 10.04 57.43 7.59
C GLY A 29 10.06 55.90 7.56
N GLY A 30 11.09 55.19 7.11
CA GLY A 30 12.51 55.51 7.05
C GLY A 30 13.29 54.54 7.96
N ALA A 31 13.57 53.32 7.49
CA ALA A 31 14.65 52.48 8.00
C ALA A 31 14.96 51.38 6.97
N ALA A 32 16.16 51.43 6.43
CA ALA A 32 16.70 50.49 5.47
C ALA A 32 17.01 49.14 6.15
N PHE A 33 16.46 48.04 5.62
CA PHE A 33 17.02 46.71 5.77
C PHE A 33 16.98 46.02 4.41
N GLY A 34 18.15 45.62 3.92
CA GLY A 34 18.34 45.06 2.59
C GLY A 34 17.60 43.73 2.44
N ALA A 35 16.63 43.71 1.53
CA ALA A 35 16.06 42.48 1.01
C ALA A 35 17.07 41.86 0.03
N GLY A 36 17.84 40.89 0.51
CA GLY A 36 18.52 39.93 -0.36
C GLY A 36 17.48 39.02 -1.00
N LEU A 37 17.07 39.35 -2.23
CA LEU A 37 16.32 38.45 -3.10
C LEU A 37 17.25 37.29 -3.51
N VAL A 38 17.23 36.19 -2.76
CA VAL A 38 17.75 34.91 -3.24
C VAL A 38 16.73 34.37 -4.23
N GLN A 39 17.00 34.57 -5.53
CA GLN A 39 16.30 33.81 -6.57
C GLN A 39 16.76 32.36 -6.49
N VAL A 40 15.93 31.50 -5.89
CA VAL A 40 16.08 30.05 -6.00
C VAL A 40 15.54 29.66 -7.38
N PHE A 41 16.43 29.52 -8.35
CA PHE A 41 16.13 28.88 -9.62
C PHE A 41 15.92 27.38 -9.36
N PHE A 42 14.67 26.93 -9.44
CA PHE A 42 14.32 25.52 -9.46
C PHE A 42 14.56 25.00 -10.89
N ALA A 43 15.72 24.40 -11.12
CA ALA A 43 15.96 23.64 -12.35
C ALA A 43 15.07 22.38 -12.34
N PRO A 44 14.37 22.05 -13.44
CA PRO A 44 13.71 20.76 -13.54
C PRO A 44 14.77 19.65 -13.60
N ASP A 45 14.66 18.69 -12.69
CA ASP A 45 15.47 17.47 -12.63
C ASP A 45 15.36 16.72 -13.97
N PRO A 46 16.47 16.38 -14.66
CA PRO A 46 16.40 15.63 -15.90
C PRO A 46 15.88 14.21 -15.62
N ALA A 47 14.85 13.82 -16.39
CA ALA A 47 14.26 12.48 -16.35
C ALA A 47 15.32 11.36 -16.42
N PRO A 48 15.18 10.27 -15.65
CA PRO A 48 16.11 9.16 -15.72
C PRO A 48 16.03 8.50 -17.10
N ALA A 49 17.19 8.39 -17.75
CA ALA A 49 17.35 7.71 -19.03
C ALA A 49 16.91 6.23 -18.94
N PRO A 50 16.35 5.64 -20.02
CA PRO A 50 15.95 4.25 -20.02
C PRO A 50 17.17 3.34 -19.90
N VAL A 51 17.20 2.52 -18.85
CA VAL A 51 18.18 1.45 -18.69
C VAL A 51 17.86 0.36 -19.72
N VAL A 52 18.64 0.32 -20.79
CA VAL A 52 18.59 -0.75 -21.80
C VAL A 52 19.20 -2.00 -21.19
N VAL A 53 18.36 -2.93 -20.74
CA VAL A 53 18.80 -4.28 -20.38
C VAL A 53 19.08 -5.03 -21.67
N SER A 54 20.36 -5.16 -22.00
CA SER A 54 20.82 -6.06 -23.07
C SER A 54 20.56 -7.51 -22.67
N ALA A 55 19.72 -8.19 -23.44
CA ALA A 55 19.57 -9.63 -23.39
C ALA A 55 20.87 -10.32 -23.86
N PRO A 56 21.36 -11.38 -23.17
CA PRO A 56 22.45 -12.19 -23.69
C PRO A 56 21.96 -13.06 -24.85
N ALA A 57 22.71 -13.06 -25.94
CA ALA A 57 22.50 -13.86 -27.13
C ALA A 57 22.58 -15.38 -26.84
N PRO A 58 21.80 -16.22 -27.53
CA PRO A 58 21.92 -17.68 -27.44
C PRO A 58 23.14 -18.20 -28.23
N ALA A 59 23.90 -19.10 -27.61
CA ALA A 59 25.02 -19.80 -28.24
C ALA A 59 24.54 -20.81 -29.33
N PRO A 60 25.33 -21.04 -30.41
CA PRO A 60 24.93 -21.91 -31.52
C PRO A 60 25.58 -23.31 -31.52
N GLY A 61 24.84 -24.29 -32.07
CA GLY A 61 25.36 -25.55 -32.65
C GLY A 61 25.50 -26.74 -31.68
N ALA A 62 25.28 -28.00 -32.05
CA ALA A 62 25.01 -28.60 -33.34
C ALA A 62 24.51 -30.07 -33.20
N SER A 63 23.64 -30.46 -34.15
CA SER A 63 23.54 -31.74 -34.89
C SER A 63 23.38 -33.09 -34.18
N ARG A 64 22.23 -33.78 -34.37
CA ARG A 64 21.86 -34.72 -35.47
C ARG A 64 22.42 -36.14 -35.24
N SER A 65 21.59 -37.14 -34.92
CA SER A 65 21.08 -38.23 -35.78
C SER A 65 20.63 -39.35 -34.81
N LYS A 66 19.60 -40.18 -34.99
CA LYS A 66 19.18 -41.02 -36.12
C LYS A 66 17.77 -41.55 -35.81
N ALA A 67 17.00 -41.86 -36.84
CA ALA A 67 15.66 -42.44 -36.74
C ALA A 67 15.65 -43.96 -37.04
N VAL A 68 14.50 -44.57 -36.70
CA VAL A 68 13.84 -45.78 -37.27
C VAL A 68 14.14 -47.12 -36.55
N PRO A 69 13.20 -48.12 -36.46
CA PRO A 69 11.79 -48.19 -36.86
C PRO A 69 10.77 -48.58 -35.75
N ALA A 70 9.49 -48.44 -36.11
CA ALA A 70 8.32 -48.97 -35.45
C ALA A 70 8.27 -50.51 -35.40
N SER A 71 7.78 -51.06 -34.29
CA SER A 71 7.24 -52.43 -34.20
C SER A 71 5.89 -52.39 -33.50
N LYS A 72 4.88 -52.95 -34.16
CA LYS A 72 3.56 -53.25 -33.61
C LYS A 72 3.68 -54.55 -32.83
N ASP A 73 3.20 -54.55 -31.59
CA ASP A 73 2.66 -55.66 -30.79
C ASP A 73 2.28 -54.99 -29.44
N GLY A 74 1.02 -54.96 -29.00
CA GLY A 74 0.28 -56.14 -28.56
C GLY A 74 0.11 -56.05 -27.03
N SER A 75 -0.93 -55.33 -26.60
CA SER A 75 -1.65 -55.40 -25.31
C SER A 75 -0.92 -55.70 -23.98
N LEU A 76 -1.18 -54.78 -23.05
CA LEU A 76 -1.50 -55.02 -21.63
C LEU A 76 -0.36 -55.52 -20.73
N THR A 77 0.56 -54.62 -20.40
CA THR A 77 0.98 -54.42 -19.01
C THR A 77 1.63 -53.04 -18.93
N MET A 78 1.11 -52.19 -18.05
CA MET A 78 1.82 -51.12 -17.33
C MET A 78 0.74 -50.17 -16.82
N LEU A 79 0.54 -50.20 -15.50
CA LEU A 79 -0.02 -49.10 -14.74
C LEU A 79 0.87 -47.88 -14.96
N ALA A 80 0.62 -47.17 -16.06
CA ALA A 80 1.21 -45.87 -16.31
C ALA A 80 0.63 -44.91 -15.28
N LYS A 81 1.43 -44.65 -14.23
CA LYS A 81 1.41 -43.37 -13.52
C LYS A 81 1.62 -42.27 -14.56
N ALA A 82 0.51 -41.76 -15.08
CA ALA A 82 0.38 -40.54 -15.84
C ALA A 82 -0.70 -39.75 -15.07
N ASN A 83 -0.41 -38.67 -14.36
CA ASN A 83 0.36 -37.50 -14.77
C ASN A 83 1.05 -36.88 -13.55
N SER A 84 2.38 -36.75 -13.58
CA SER A 84 3.12 -35.85 -12.71
C SER A 84 3.98 -34.98 -13.61
N GLY A 85 3.30 -34.13 -14.38
CA GLY A 85 3.87 -33.18 -15.33
C GLY A 85 3.37 -31.77 -15.04
N GLU A 86 3.21 -31.40 -13.77
CA GLU A 86 3.25 -29.99 -13.39
C GLU A 86 4.72 -29.58 -13.33
N ASN A 87 5.04 -28.48 -14.01
CA ASN A 87 6.40 -28.04 -14.29
C ASN A 87 7.19 -27.85 -12.99
N ALA A 88 8.28 -28.60 -12.80
CA ALA A 88 9.19 -28.47 -11.66
C ALA A 88 9.54 -27.01 -11.25
N PRO A 89 9.77 -26.05 -12.19
CA PRO A 89 10.01 -24.66 -11.82
C PRO A 89 8.78 -23.92 -11.27
N GLU A 90 7.56 -24.20 -11.77
CA GLU A 90 6.33 -23.57 -11.26
C GLU A 90 6.02 -24.04 -9.84
N LYS A 91 6.23 -25.34 -9.57
CA LYS A 91 6.11 -25.90 -8.22
C LYS A 91 7.13 -25.28 -7.26
N GLN A 92 8.39 -25.12 -7.70
CA GLN A 92 9.44 -24.50 -6.90
C GLN A 92 9.16 -23.03 -6.59
N HIS A 93 8.68 -22.25 -7.57
CA HIS A 93 8.28 -20.85 -7.36
C HIS A 93 7.11 -20.73 -6.39
N ARG A 94 6.14 -21.66 -6.44
CA ARG A 94 5.00 -21.67 -5.53
C ARG A 94 5.42 -22.03 -4.11
N GLU A 95 6.24 -23.05 -3.92
CA GLU A 95 6.77 -23.42 -2.60
C GLU A 95 7.56 -22.26 -1.98
N ARG A 96 8.42 -21.61 -2.77
CA ARG A 96 9.16 -20.42 -2.34
C ARG A 96 8.20 -19.30 -1.93
N PHE A 97 7.22 -18.99 -2.77
CA PHE A 97 6.21 -17.96 -2.51
C PHE A 97 5.48 -18.17 -1.17
N LEU A 98 5.06 -19.40 -0.88
CA LEU A 98 4.37 -19.73 0.37
C LEU A 98 5.27 -19.56 1.61
N GLN A 99 6.57 -19.86 1.50
CA GLN A 99 7.52 -19.78 2.60
C GLN A 99 8.00 -18.37 2.90
N LEU A 100 7.99 -17.47 1.91
CA LEU A 100 8.62 -16.15 2.02
C LEU A 100 8.02 -15.28 3.13
N SER A 101 6.72 -15.38 3.38
CA SER A 101 6.08 -14.63 4.48
C SER A 101 6.64 -15.04 5.84
N ASP A 102 6.76 -16.33 6.10
CA ASP A 102 7.26 -16.85 7.37
C ASP A 102 8.76 -16.56 7.54
N LEU A 103 9.55 -16.78 6.47
CA LEU A 103 10.99 -16.47 6.48
C LEU A 103 11.26 -14.98 6.74
N ALA A 104 10.47 -14.09 6.15
CA ALA A 104 10.62 -12.66 6.33
C ALA A 104 10.26 -12.23 7.77
N GLU A 105 9.22 -12.83 8.36
CA GLU A 105 8.83 -12.59 9.76
C GLU A 105 9.87 -13.15 10.74
N ASP A 106 10.42 -14.34 10.49
CA ASP A 106 11.47 -14.93 11.32
C ASP A 106 12.75 -14.08 11.30
N ALA A 107 13.16 -13.59 10.12
CA ALA A 107 14.27 -12.63 10.01
C ALA A 107 13.98 -11.34 10.78
N PHE A 108 12.75 -10.81 10.70
CA PHE A 108 12.35 -9.62 11.46
C PHE A 108 12.47 -9.86 12.97
N ARG A 109 11.98 -11.00 13.47
CA ARG A 109 12.03 -11.38 14.89
C ARG A 109 13.46 -11.57 15.38
N ALA A 110 14.35 -12.06 14.52
CA ALA A 110 15.77 -12.18 14.79
C ALA A 110 16.51 -10.83 14.80
N GLY A 111 15.84 -9.73 14.42
CA GLY A 111 16.45 -8.40 14.32
C GLY A 111 17.23 -8.17 13.01
N ASP A 112 17.19 -9.12 12.09
CA ASP A 112 17.81 -9.00 10.76
C ASP A 112 16.84 -8.27 9.80
N TYR A 113 16.74 -6.96 9.99
CA TYR A 113 15.81 -6.10 9.25
C TYR A 113 16.17 -6.00 7.76
N GLU A 114 17.46 -6.10 7.42
CA GLU A 114 17.90 -6.07 6.03
C GLU A 114 17.40 -7.31 5.28
N ARG A 115 17.66 -8.50 5.83
CA ARG A 115 17.19 -9.76 5.24
C ARG A 115 15.66 -9.83 5.21
N SER A 116 15.00 -9.39 6.27
CA SER A 116 13.54 -9.32 6.32
C SER A 116 12.99 -8.44 5.18
N GLY A 117 13.60 -7.28 4.95
CA GLY A 117 13.23 -6.39 3.85
C GLY A 117 13.46 -7.00 2.47
N GLN A 118 14.58 -7.71 2.26
CA GLN A 118 14.86 -8.41 1.01
C GLN A 118 13.79 -9.49 0.73
N LEU A 119 13.48 -10.32 1.73
CA LEU A 119 12.47 -11.38 1.61
C LEU A 119 11.06 -10.82 1.40
N ALA A 120 10.71 -9.71 2.06
CA ALA A 120 9.44 -9.03 1.84
C ALA A 120 9.32 -8.46 0.41
N ASN A 121 10.37 -7.87 -0.14
CA ASN A 121 10.38 -7.41 -1.53
C ASN A 121 10.33 -8.58 -2.54
N GLU A 122 11.01 -9.68 -2.24
CA GLU A 122 10.92 -10.91 -3.03
C GLU A 122 9.48 -11.45 -3.03
N LEU A 123 8.81 -11.46 -1.87
CA LEU A 123 7.41 -11.85 -1.73
C LEU A 123 6.49 -11.00 -2.60
N LEU A 124 6.61 -9.68 -2.52
CA LEU A 124 5.81 -8.75 -3.34
C LEU A 124 6.05 -8.96 -4.83
N SER A 125 7.30 -9.20 -5.22
CA SER A 125 7.68 -9.42 -6.62
C SER A 125 7.10 -10.75 -7.15
N LEU A 126 7.20 -11.83 -6.37
CA LEU A 126 6.67 -13.14 -6.76
C LEU A 126 5.14 -13.17 -6.72
N ALA A 127 4.50 -12.45 -5.80
CA ALA A 127 3.05 -12.38 -5.70
C ALA A 127 2.40 -11.98 -7.04
N LEU A 128 3.03 -11.12 -7.84
CA LEU A 128 2.54 -10.71 -9.15
C LEU A 128 2.34 -11.88 -10.13
N SER A 129 3.10 -12.98 -9.97
CA SER A 129 2.95 -14.21 -10.76
C SER A 129 1.84 -15.14 -10.25
N PHE A 130 1.27 -14.85 -9.07
CA PHE A 130 0.29 -15.69 -8.39
C PHE A 130 -1.07 -15.00 -8.20
N GLN A 131 -1.46 -14.02 -9.02
CA GLN A 131 -2.69 -13.22 -8.82
C GLN A 131 -4.00 -14.02 -8.63
N GLY A 132 -4.06 -15.26 -9.10
CA GLY A 132 -5.20 -16.17 -8.91
C GLY A 132 -5.06 -17.18 -7.75
N ASP A 133 -3.93 -17.19 -7.06
CA ASP A 133 -3.69 -18.09 -5.92
C ASP A 133 -4.40 -17.54 -4.66
N PRO A 134 -5.02 -18.40 -3.84
CA PRO A 134 -5.70 -17.98 -2.61
C PRO A 134 -4.81 -17.19 -1.62
N TYR A 135 -3.49 -17.34 -1.69
CA TYR A 135 -2.54 -16.67 -0.81
C TYR A 135 -1.98 -15.36 -1.37
N TYR A 136 -2.22 -15.04 -2.65
CA TYR A 136 -1.74 -13.83 -3.32
C TYR A 136 -1.97 -12.56 -2.50
N GLU A 137 -3.20 -12.46 -2.06
CA GLU A 137 -3.79 -11.30 -1.44
C GLU A 137 -3.23 -11.09 -0.02
N GLY A 138 -3.09 -12.20 0.74
CA GLY A 138 -2.40 -12.21 2.03
C GLY A 138 -0.89 -11.96 1.92
N ALA A 139 -0.25 -12.40 0.84
CA ALA A 139 1.18 -12.18 0.57
C ALA A 139 1.49 -10.70 0.33
N LEU A 140 0.65 -10.00 -0.45
CA LEU A 140 0.79 -8.55 -0.64
C LEU A 140 0.67 -7.80 0.70
N HIS A 141 -0.36 -8.12 1.49
CA HIS A 141 -0.49 -7.51 2.81
C HIS A 141 0.69 -7.87 3.72
N ASN A 142 1.22 -9.11 3.69
CA ASN A 142 2.38 -9.53 4.49
C ASN A 142 3.63 -8.70 4.15
N GLY A 143 3.93 -8.55 2.86
CA GLY A 143 5.10 -7.83 2.41
C GLY A 143 5.08 -6.37 2.85
N HIS A 144 3.97 -5.67 2.59
CA HIS A 144 3.82 -4.27 2.98
C HIS A 144 3.80 -4.06 4.50
N GLU A 145 3.12 -4.93 5.26
CA GLU A 145 3.13 -4.88 6.73
C GLU A 145 4.56 -4.96 7.31
N LEU A 146 5.38 -5.89 6.78
CA LEU A 146 6.78 -6.06 7.21
C LEU A 146 7.65 -4.86 6.82
N LEU A 147 7.54 -4.39 5.58
CA LEU A 147 8.29 -3.22 5.12
C LEU A 147 7.95 -1.97 5.93
N GLY A 148 6.68 -1.78 6.28
CA GLY A 148 6.26 -0.67 7.14
C GLY A 148 6.80 -0.77 8.56
N ARG A 149 6.84 -1.97 9.15
CA ARG A 149 7.46 -2.21 10.47
C ARG A 149 8.96 -1.94 10.45
N ILE A 150 9.65 -2.33 9.38
CA ILE A 150 11.08 -2.04 9.18
C ILE A 150 11.30 -0.52 9.05
N ALA A 151 10.48 0.17 8.27
CA ALA A 151 10.55 1.63 8.12
C ALA A 151 10.37 2.35 9.46
N LEU A 152 9.40 1.91 10.30
CA LEU A 152 9.24 2.46 11.66
C LEU A 152 10.46 2.24 12.53
N LYS A 153 11.10 1.07 12.46
CA LYS A 153 12.34 0.78 13.20
C LYS A 153 13.48 1.69 12.78
N ALA A 154 13.54 2.06 11.51
CA ALA A 154 14.48 3.05 10.97
C ALA A 154 14.09 4.51 11.27
N GLY A 155 12.93 4.75 11.90
CA GLY A 155 12.43 6.10 12.19
C GLY A 155 11.68 6.76 11.03
N ASP A 156 11.51 6.07 9.90
CA ASP A 156 10.81 6.58 8.72
C ASP A 156 9.30 6.33 8.82
N ARG A 157 8.62 7.23 9.54
CA ARG A 157 7.17 7.18 9.76
C ARG A 157 6.38 7.40 8.49
N LYS A 158 6.91 8.21 7.57
CA LYS A 158 6.24 8.52 6.30
C LYS A 158 6.17 7.26 5.45
N LYS A 159 7.30 6.60 5.24
CA LYS A 159 7.36 5.34 4.48
C LYS A 159 6.52 4.25 5.16
N ALA A 160 6.57 4.15 6.48
CA ALA A 160 5.71 3.20 7.20
C ALA A 160 4.22 3.43 6.94
N GLY A 161 3.78 4.69 6.86
CA GLY A 161 2.41 5.03 6.50
C GLY A 161 2.04 4.68 5.05
N GLU A 162 2.95 4.93 4.11
CA GLU A 162 2.77 4.53 2.71
C GLU A 162 2.58 3.01 2.58
N GLU A 163 3.43 2.23 3.26
CA GLU A 163 3.32 0.77 3.30
C GLU A 163 2.02 0.30 3.98
N LEU A 164 1.58 0.95 5.06
CA LEU A 164 0.29 0.63 5.69
C LEU A 164 -0.88 0.81 4.71
N LEU A 165 -0.90 1.92 3.96
CA LEU A 165 -1.96 2.18 3.00
C LEU A 165 -1.95 1.18 1.84
N LEU A 166 -0.77 0.76 1.38
CA LEU A 166 -0.64 -0.31 0.39
C LEU A 166 -1.18 -1.64 0.93
N ALA A 167 -0.86 -1.99 2.17
CA ALA A 167 -1.43 -3.18 2.84
C ALA A 167 -2.96 -3.10 2.94
N GLY A 168 -3.52 -1.90 3.18
CA GLY A 168 -4.95 -1.65 3.31
C GLY A 168 -5.76 -1.74 2.01
N GLN A 169 -5.12 -1.78 0.83
CA GLN A 169 -5.82 -1.97 -0.45
C GLN A 169 -6.36 -3.39 -0.63
N TRP A 170 -5.88 -4.33 0.18
CA TRP A 170 -6.26 -5.72 0.14
C TRP A 170 -7.67 -6.00 0.73
N ARG A 171 -8.36 -6.99 0.15
CA ARG A 171 -9.67 -7.49 0.59
C ARG A 171 -9.51 -8.67 1.55
N GLY A 172 -9.51 -8.39 2.85
CA GLY A 172 -9.49 -9.47 3.83
C GLY A 172 -9.52 -8.96 5.26
N GLN A 173 -9.23 -9.86 6.20
CA GLN A 173 -9.11 -9.46 7.61
C GLN A 173 -7.82 -8.66 7.78
N PRO A 174 -7.90 -7.35 8.07
CA PRO A 174 -6.73 -6.52 8.18
C PRO A 174 -5.88 -6.92 9.39
N ARG A 175 -4.55 -6.85 9.23
CA ARG A 175 -3.65 -6.97 10.37
C ARG A 175 -3.37 -5.59 10.92
N LEU A 176 -3.75 -5.40 12.19
CA LEU A 176 -3.70 -4.12 12.86
C LEU A 176 -2.33 -3.84 13.52
N GLY A 177 -1.31 -4.66 13.27
CA GLY A 177 0.00 -4.58 13.94
C GLY A 177 0.72 -3.27 13.64
N LEU A 178 0.95 -2.99 12.37
CA LEU A 178 1.57 -1.74 11.90
C LEU A 178 0.71 -0.52 12.21
N ALA A 179 -0.61 -0.62 12.05
CA ALA A 179 -1.56 0.44 12.40
C ALA A 179 -1.43 0.85 13.89
N ARG A 180 -1.33 -0.11 14.81
CA ARG A 180 -1.10 0.15 16.24
C ARG A 180 0.24 0.84 16.49
N LEU A 181 1.29 0.41 15.80
CA LEU A 181 2.63 1.02 15.95
C LEU A 181 2.64 2.46 15.44
N LEU A 182 2.02 2.74 14.29
CA LEU A 182 1.87 4.08 13.73
C LEU A 182 1.02 4.98 14.63
N LEU A 183 -0.08 4.46 15.18
CA LEU A 183 -0.91 5.20 16.14
C LEU A 183 -0.10 5.58 17.39
N SER A 184 0.68 4.65 17.93
CA SER A 184 1.57 4.89 19.07
C SER A 184 2.68 5.90 18.77
N ALA A 185 3.10 6.00 17.50
CA ALA A 185 4.05 7.01 17.03
C ALA A 185 3.40 8.39 16.78
N GLY A 186 2.07 8.50 16.86
CA GLY A 186 1.31 9.74 16.62
C GLY A 186 0.82 9.92 15.19
N GLU A 187 1.00 8.93 14.29
CA GLU A 187 0.60 8.98 12.88
C GLU A 187 -0.91 8.72 12.69
N ARG A 188 -1.73 9.56 13.33
CA ARG A 188 -3.18 9.38 13.46
C ARG A 188 -3.93 9.39 12.13
N ARG A 189 -3.56 10.29 11.21
CA ARG A 189 -4.27 10.47 9.94
C ARG A 189 -4.14 9.24 9.03
N VAL A 190 -2.92 8.74 8.88
CA VAL A 190 -2.63 7.51 8.10
C VAL A 190 -3.38 6.30 8.66
N VAL A 191 -3.46 6.18 9.98
CA VAL A 191 -4.19 5.06 10.62
C VAL A 191 -5.69 5.17 10.35
N GLN A 192 -6.27 6.38 10.38
CA GLN A 192 -7.68 6.57 10.01
C GLN A 192 -7.92 6.21 8.54
N ASP A 193 -7.05 6.67 7.64
CA ASP A 193 -7.16 6.38 6.20
C ASP A 193 -7.10 4.87 5.95
N TYR A 194 -6.19 4.16 6.62
CA TYR A 194 -6.12 2.70 6.60
C TYR A 194 -7.42 2.05 7.10
N LEU A 195 -7.93 2.47 8.26
CA LEU A 195 -9.18 1.92 8.81
C LEU A 195 -10.38 2.13 7.86
N ARG A 196 -10.45 3.27 7.17
CA ARG A 196 -11.46 3.54 6.14
C ARG A 196 -11.29 2.69 4.87
N LEU A 197 -10.06 2.28 4.55
CA LEU A 197 -9.84 1.31 3.48
C LEU A 197 -10.35 -0.07 3.91
N CYS A 198 -10.00 -0.49 5.13
CA CYS A 198 -10.42 -1.77 5.68
C CYS A 198 -11.94 -1.89 5.83
N SER A 199 -12.65 -0.82 6.23
CA SER A 199 -14.11 -0.86 6.43
C SER A 199 -14.92 -1.18 5.16
N ARG A 200 -14.31 -1.08 3.98
CA ARG A 200 -14.95 -1.42 2.70
C ARG A 200 -15.14 -2.93 2.51
N THR A 201 -14.28 -3.74 3.13
CA THR A 201 -14.20 -5.18 2.91
C THR A 201 -14.33 -5.97 4.21
N TRP A 202 -14.01 -5.33 5.34
CA TRP A 202 -14.07 -5.91 6.68
C TRP A 202 -15.16 -5.22 7.51
N SER A 203 -16.20 -5.99 7.84
CA SER A 203 -17.33 -5.52 8.65
C SER A 203 -17.08 -5.82 10.13
N ASP A 204 -16.28 -4.96 10.78
CA ASP A 204 -16.11 -4.96 12.22
C ASP A 204 -16.83 -3.74 12.83
N PRO A 205 -17.72 -3.94 13.82
CA PRO A 205 -18.55 -2.87 14.38
C PRO A 205 -17.74 -1.78 15.09
N CYS A 206 -16.46 -2.04 15.41
CA CYS A 206 -15.60 -1.11 16.12
C CYS A 206 -14.83 -0.15 15.20
N VAL A 207 -14.78 -0.39 13.88
CA VAL A 207 -13.94 0.43 12.97
C VAL A 207 -14.35 1.90 12.99
N GLU A 208 -15.64 2.19 12.83
CA GLU A 208 -16.15 3.57 12.87
C GLU A 208 -15.91 4.24 14.22
N ARG A 209 -16.02 3.47 15.30
CA ARG A 209 -15.72 3.97 16.65
C ARG A 209 -14.24 4.27 16.84
N TRP A 210 -13.34 3.42 16.36
CA TRP A 210 -11.90 3.67 16.42
C TRP A 210 -11.51 4.90 15.61
N ILE A 211 -12.07 5.07 14.40
CA ILE A 211 -11.85 6.26 13.60
C ILE A 211 -12.26 7.51 14.39
N SER A 212 -13.47 7.51 14.98
CA SER A 212 -13.96 8.63 15.79
C SER A 212 -13.12 8.89 17.04
N ASP A 213 -12.67 7.84 17.75
CA ASP A 213 -11.79 7.98 18.91
C ASP A 213 -10.45 8.62 18.49
N ILE A 214 -9.84 8.20 17.38
CA ILE A 214 -8.58 8.76 16.86
C ILE A 214 -8.76 10.23 16.43
N GLU A 215 -9.88 10.57 15.79
CA GLU A 215 -10.23 11.95 15.42
C GLU A 215 -10.31 12.88 16.66
N GLN A 216 -10.83 12.35 17.78
CA GLN A 216 -10.90 13.07 19.06
C GLN A 216 -9.57 13.10 19.82
N GLY A 217 -8.50 12.54 19.25
CA GLY A 217 -7.19 12.46 19.88
C GLY A 217 -7.11 11.41 21.01
N LEU A 218 -8.08 10.49 21.07
CA LEU A 218 -8.06 9.34 21.96
C LEU A 218 -7.24 8.21 21.32
N ASP A 219 -6.78 7.28 22.17
CA ASP A 219 -5.97 6.15 21.75
C ASP A 219 -6.78 4.84 21.90
N PRO A 220 -7.57 4.45 20.87
CA PRO A 220 -8.31 3.19 20.89
C PRO A 220 -7.38 1.99 20.82
N ILE A 221 -7.82 0.88 21.40
CA ILE A 221 -7.15 -0.42 21.26
C ILE A 221 -7.70 -1.06 19.98
N LEU A 222 -6.92 -1.02 18.91
CA LEU A 222 -7.29 -1.58 17.61
C LEU A 222 -7.25 -3.11 17.66
N ALA A 223 -8.28 -3.79 18.18
CA ALA A 223 -8.34 -5.25 18.27
C ALA A 223 -9.68 -5.76 17.73
N PRO A 224 -9.71 -6.84 16.92
CA PRO A 224 -10.96 -7.33 16.34
C PRO A 224 -12.06 -7.53 17.38
N ASN A 225 -13.26 -7.03 17.09
CA ASN A 225 -14.43 -7.05 17.96
C ASN A 225 -14.26 -6.35 19.32
N PHE A 226 -13.24 -5.52 19.50
CA PHE A 226 -12.96 -4.83 20.76
C PHE A 226 -12.95 -3.30 20.61
N CYS A 227 -14.03 -2.68 21.06
CA CYS A 227 -14.26 -1.24 20.96
C CYS A 227 -13.66 -0.44 22.13
N GLY A 228 -12.71 -1.01 22.87
CA GLY A 228 -12.12 -0.40 24.06
C GLY A 228 -10.98 0.57 23.75
N ARG A 229 -10.59 1.35 24.76
CA ARG A 229 -9.51 2.34 24.69
C ARG A 229 -8.42 2.03 25.70
N ALA A 230 -7.19 2.46 25.44
CA ALA A 230 -6.18 2.49 26.48
C ALA A 230 -6.63 3.52 27.54
N GLY A 231 -6.63 3.12 28.81
CA GLY A 231 -7.26 3.87 29.92
C GLY A 231 -6.87 5.35 29.95
N GLY A 232 -7.89 6.20 29.99
CA GLY A 232 -7.75 7.65 30.08
C GLY A 232 -7.35 8.10 31.48
N ALA A 233 -6.24 8.83 31.54
CA ALA A 233 -5.95 9.87 32.52
C ALA A 233 -4.82 10.73 31.93
N ARG A 234 -5.18 11.90 31.40
CA ARG A 234 -4.29 13.06 31.31
C ARG A 234 -5.05 14.25 31.86
#